data_AF-A0A1Y3A4H1-F1
#
_entry.id   AF-A0A1Y3A4H1-F1
#
_cell.length_a   1.000
_cell.length_b   1.000
_cell.length_c   1.000
_cell.angle_alpha   90.00
_cell.angle_beta   90.00
_cell.angle_gamma   90.00
#
_symmetry.space_group_name_H-M   'P 1'
#
loop_
_entity.id
_entity.type
_entity.pdbx_description
1 polymer ?
#
loop_
_entity_poly.entity_id
_entity_poly.type
_entity_poly.pdbx_seq_one_letter_code
_entity_poly.pdbx_strand_id
1 'polypeptide(L)'
;MSDDGSATAEDVVDDADASGLPPAEEGWERETVAYRGISRRLAAHYLRNLGGELVGTDEPAEATSVAGDGWRAALSAEKVTAAAAIEITEVTAEFAGDPDALGDLLPKYRQKAMRAGG
;
A
#
# COMPACT_ATOMS: atom_id res chain seq x y z
N MET A 1 13.43 -51.40 -14.85
CA MET A 1 12.22 -51.61 -14.03
C MET A 1 12.57 -51.11 -12.65
N SER A 2 11.98 -50.09 -12.06
CA SER A 2 10.96 -49.09 -12.40
C SER A 2 11.21 -47.98 -11.35
N ASP A 3 11.37 -46.73 -11.74
CA ASP A 3 10.35 -45.67 -11.64
C ASP A 3 9.13 -45.94 -10.75
N ASP A 4 8.65 -44.87 -10.10
CA ASP A 4 7.46 -44.72 -9.25
C ASP A 4 7.71 -44.82 -7.72
N GLY A 5 7.40 -43.82 -6.88
CA GLY A 5 6.38 -42.78 -7.04
C GLY A 5 6.79 -41.43 -6.47
N SER A 6 6.75 -40.44 -7.35
CA SER A 6 6.46 -39.05 -7.03
C SER A 6 4.97 -38.94 -6.69
N ALA A 7 4.65 -38.41 -5.50
CA ALA A 7 3.34 -37.86 -5.17
C ALA A 7 3.55 -36.71 -4.18
N THR A 8 3.85 -35.50 -4.67
CA THR A 8 2.93 -34.37 -4.94
C THR A 8 2.20 -33.84 -3.71
N ALA A 9 2.49 -32.57 -3.44
CA ALA A 9 1.64 -31.53 -2.86
C ALA A 9 1.11 -31.76 -1.45
N GLU A 10 1.66 -30.98 -0.52
CA GLU A 10 0.81 -30.01 0.16
C GLU A 10 1.48 -28.64 -0.01
N ASP A 11 0.96 -27.91 -0.99
CA ASP A 11 1.10 -26.47 -1.12
C ASP A 11 0.49 -25.87 0.14
N VAL A 12 1.31 -25.70 1.17
CA VAL A 12 0.95 -24.84 2.29
C VAL A 12 1.08 -23.44 1.73
N VAL A 13 0.01 -22.97 1.09
CA VAL A 13 -0.24 -21.54 1.00
C VAL A 13 -0.30 -21.06 2.44
N ASP A 14 0.83 -20.54 2.89
CA ASP A 14 0.89 -19.72 4.10
C ASP A 14 -0.11 -18.59 3.87
N ASP A 15 -1.17 -18.61 4.65
CA ASP A 15 -2.19 -17.57 4.75
C ASP A 15 -1.51 -16.31 5.33
N ALA A 16 -0.70 -15.67 4.52
CA ALA A 16 -0.04 -14.41 4.79
C ALA A 16 -0.78 -13.33 4.01
N ASP A 17 -1.70 -12.66 4.71
CA ASP A 17 -2.37 -11.43 4.30
C ASP A 17 -3.44 -11.64 3.20
N ALA A 18 -4.71 -11.57 3.59
CA ALA A 18 -5.83 -11.45 2.67
C ALA A 18 -5.76 -10.08 1.96
N SER A 19 -4.82 -9.95 1.02
CA SER A 19 -4.61 -8.85 0.08
C SER A 19 -5.00 -7.49 0.67
N GLY A 20 -4.09 -6.82 1.39
CA GLY A 20 -4.21 -5.42 1.84
C GLY A 20 -4.58 -4.37 0.76
N LEU A 21 -5.02 -4.78 -0.42
CA LEU A 21 -5.56 -3.98 -1.50
C LEU A 21 -6.92 -3.36 -1.13
N PRO A 22 -7.14 -2.07 -1.44
CA PRO A 22 -8.44 -1.46 -1.28
C PRO A 22 -9.48 -2.06 -2.26
N PRO A 23 -10.77 -2.07 -1.90
CA PRO A 23 -11.82 -2.54 -2.79
C PRO A 23 -11.91 -1.67 -4.05
N ALA A 24 -11.94 -2.33 -5.20
CA ALA A 24 -12.01 -1.70 -6.53
C ALA A 24 -13.40 -1.87 -7.14
N GLU A 25 -13.84 -0.88 -7.91
CA GLU A 25 -15.09 -0.93 -8.68
C GLU A 25 -14.81 -1.32 -10.14
N GLU A 26 -15.85 -1.63 -10.91
CA GLU A 26 -15.68 -1.93 -12.33
C GLU A 26 -15.09 -0.71 -13.05
N GLY A 27 -14.03 -0.94 -13.83
CA GLY A 27 -13.30 0.12 -14.53
C GLY A 27 -12.25 0.84 -13.68
N TRP A 28 -12.11 0.51 -12.39
CA TRP A 28 -11.03 1.06 -11.56
C TRP A 28 -9.69 0.36 -11.83
N GLU A 29 -8.63 1.14 -11.83
CA GLU A 29 -7.25 0.69 -11.92
C GLU A 29 -6.62 0.56 -10.53
N ARG A 30 -5.51 -0.18 -10.46
CA ARG A 30 -4.73 -0.37 -9.23
C ARG A 30 -3.30 0.05 -9.43
N GLU A 31 -2.77 0.74 -8.43
CA GLU A 31 -1.41 1.27 -8.43
C GLU A 31 -0.79 1.12 -7.04
N THR A 32 0.47 0.70 -6.97
CA THR A 32 1.17 0.53 -5.70
C THR A 32 2.42 1.41 -5.68
N VAL A 33 2.63 2.11 -4.59
CA VAL A 33 3.85 2.90 -4.36
C VAL A 33 4.37 2.65 -2.95
N ALA A 34 5.69 2.53 -2.83
CA ALA A 34 6.37 2.35 -1.55
C ALA A 34 7.35 3.49 -1.30
N TYR A 35 7.40 3.95 -0.05
CA TYR A 35 8.30 5.03 0.38
C TYR A 35 9.03 4.66 1.65
N ARG A 36 10.35 4.87 1.61
CA ARG A 36 11.26 4.63 2.72
C ARG A 36 11.51 5.91 3.51
N GLY A 37 11.67 5.78 4.82
CA GLY A 37 12.00 6.89 5.72
C GLY A 37 10.81 7.77 6.10
N ILE A 38 9.58 7.40 5.73
CA ILE A 38 8.36 8.07 6.18
C ILE A 38 7.53 7.16 7.11
N SER A 39 6.60 7.75 7.86
CA SER A 39 5.66 7.00 8.70
C SER A 39 4.31 6.86 8.01
N ARG A 40 3.55 5.81 8.36
CA ARG A 40 2.16 5.61 7.91
C ARG A 40 1.28 6.82 8.21
N ARG A 41 1.48 7.42 9.39
CA ARG A 41 0.83 8.67 9.80
C ARG A 41 1.03 9.80 8.80
N LEU A 42 2.25 9.97 8.29
CA LEU A 42 2.57 11.01 7.32
C LEU A 42 1.95 10.72 5.95
N ALA A 43 1.98 9.46 5.51
CA ALA A 43 1.31 9.02 4.28
C ALA A 43 -0.20 9.30 4.34
N ALA A 44 -0.88 8.89 5.42
CA ALA A 44 -2.29 9.17 5.65
C ALA A 44 -2.57 10.68 5.67
N HIS A 45 -1.72 11.47 6.32
CA HIS A 45 -1.84 12.92 6.34
C HIS A 45 -1.75 13.55 4.94
N TYR A 46 -0.88 13.04 4.06
CA TYR A 46 -0.79 13.52 2.69
C TYR A 46 -2.03 13.19 1.87
N LEU A 47 -2.55 11.97 1.99
CA LEU A 47 -3.78 11.56 1.31
C LEU A 47 -4.98 12.40 1.76
N ARG A 48 -5.07 12.73 3.05
CA ARG A 48 -6.11 13.66 3.55
C ARG A 48 -6.02 15.06 2.94
N ASN A 49 -4.80 15.59 2.80
CA ASN A 49 -4.59 16.88 2.14
C ASN A 49 -4.93 16.86 0.65
N LEU A 50 -5.08 15.68 0.05
CA LEU A 50 -5.47 15.46 -1.34
C LEU A 50 -6.97 15.15 -1.47
N GLY A 51 -7.76 15.37 -0.41
CA GLY A 51 -9.20 15.13 -0.42
C GLY A 51 -9.62 13.76 0.10
N GLY A 52 -8.71 12.98 0.68
CA GLY A 52 -9.02 11.72 1.33
C GLY A 52 -9.56 11.86 2.76
N GLU A 53 -10.31 10.86 3.20
CA GLU A 53 -10.83 10.71 4.55
C GLU A 53 -10.42 9.36 5.12
N LEU A 54 -10.11 9.31 6.42
CA LEU A 54 -9.72 8.06 7.07
C LEU A 54 -10.94 7.14 7.18
N VAL A 55 -10.75 5.86 6.90
CA VAL A 55 -11.78 4.84 7.01
C VAL A 55 -11.42 3.89 8.15
N GLY A 56 -12.38 3.66 9.06
CA GLY A 56 -12.22 2.74 10.20
C GLY A 56 -11.47 3.31 11.40
N THR A 57 -10.96 4.55 11.34
CA THR A 57 -10.34 5.25 12.47
C THR A 57 -10.33 6.76 12.26
N ASP A 58 -10.38 7.53 13.36
CA ASP A 58 -10.14 8.97 13.36
C ASP A 58 -8.66 9.34 13.61
N GLU A 59 -7.85 8.35 14.01
CA GLU A 59 -6.47 8.54 14.41
C GLU A 59 -5.50 8.29 13.24
N PRO A 60 -4.75 9.31 12.78
CA PRO A 60 -3.83 9.16 11.66
C PRO A 60 -2.71 8.13 11.88
N ALA A 61 -2.35 7.83 13.13
CA ALA A 61 -1.33 6.82 13.44
C ALA A 61 -1.82 5.37 13.17
N GLU A 62 -3.12 5.16 13.37
CA GLU A 62 -3.81 3.87 13.19
C GLU A 62 -4.38 3.71 11.76
N ALA A 63 -4.28 4.75 10.93
CA ALA A 63 -4.85 4.76 9.59
C ALA A 63 -4.26 3.66 8.70
N THR A 64 -5.09 2.68 8.35
CA THR A 64 -4.80 1.63 7.37
C THR A 64 -5.57 1.79 6.07
N SER A 65 -6.57 2.67 6.03
CA SER A 65 -7.41 2.91 4.85
C SER A 65 -7.81 4.38 4.75
N VAL A 66 -7.78 4.90 3.52
CA VAL A 66 -8.19 6.27 3.16
C VAL A 66 -9.05 6.22 1.91
N ALA A 67 -10.20 6.88 1.91
CA ALA A 67 -11.08 6.98 0.75
C ALA A 67 -11.19 8.44 0.29
N GLY A 68 -11.14 8.67 -1.01
CA GLY A 68 -11.40 9.97 -1.62
C GLY A 68 -12.39 9.86 -2.77
N ASP A 69 -12.60 10.97 -3.47
CA ASP A 69 -13.52 11.00 -4.61
C ASP A 69 -12.96 10.22 -5.80
N GLY A 70 -13.60 9.09 -6.14
CA GLY A 70 -13.17 8.20 -7.22
C GLY A 70 -11.93 7.35 -6.91
N TRP A 71 -11.44 7.30 -5.67
CA TRP A 71 -10.30 6.46 -5.31
C TRP A 71 -10.30 6.01 -3.85
N ARG A 72 -9.57 4.93 -3.58
CA ARG A 72 -9.31 4.38 -2.25
C ARG A 72 -7.84 3.99 -2.15
N ALA A 73 -7.29 4.07 -0.95
CA ALA A 73 -5.93 3.68 -0.64
C ALA A 73 -5.90 2.84 0.63
N ALA A 74 -5.14 1.76 0.60
CA ALA A 74 -4.75 1.03 1.79
C ALA A 74 -3.28 1.32 2.13
N LEU A 75 -2.98 1.36 3.42
CA LEU A 75 -1.66 1.73 3.93
C LEU A 75 -1.12 0.64 4.86
N SER A 76 0.05 0.12 4.51
CA SER A 76 0.84 -0.77 5.35
C SER A 76 2.20 -0.15 5.67
N ALA A 77 2.81 -0.58 6.76
CA ALA A 77 4.13 -0.09 7.15
C ALA A 77 4.93 -1.20 7.83
N GLU A 78 6.19 -1.31 7.45
CA GLU A 78 7.12 -2.33 7.94
C GLU A 78 8.51 -1.77 8.19
N LYS A 79 9.34 -2.52 8.91
CA LYS A 79 10.76 -2.21 9.10
C LYS A 79 11.57 -2.99 8.07
N VAL A 80 12.34 -2.27 7.25
CA VAL A 80 13.19 -2.86 6.22
C VAL A 80 14.65 -2.48 6.46
N THR A 81 15.56 -3.39 6.14
CA THR A 81 17.01 -3.12 6.23
C THR A 81 17.45 -2.28 5.05
N ALA A 82 17.98 -1.08 5.31
CA ALA A 82 18.47 -0.16 4.29
C ALA A 82 19.93 -0.41 3.92
N ALA A 83 20.78 -0.57 4.94
CA ALA A 83 22.21 -0.84 4.81
C ALA A 83 22.77 -1.40 6.12
N ALA A 84 23.63 -2.42 6.04
CA ALA A 84 24.17 -3.13 7.19
C ALA A 84 23.05 -3.59 8.16
N ALA A 85 23.04 -3.08 9.39
CA ALA A 85 22.02 -3.36 10.41
C ALA A 85 21.05 -2.19 10.63
N ILE A 86 21.01 -1.20 9.73
CA ILE A 86 20.12 -0.04 9.86
C ILE A 86 18.75 -0.41 9.32
N GLU A 87 17.76 -0.38 10.20
CA GLU A 87 16.35 -0.54 9.86
C GLU A 87 15.68 0.82 9.65
N ILE A 88 14.94 0.95 8.56
CA ILE A 88 14.10 2.12 8.27
C ILE A 88 12.66 1.67 8.08
N THR A 89 11.74 2.59 8.32
CA THR A 89 10.34 2.31 8.01
C THR A 89 10.12 2.45 6.51
N GLU A 90 9.49 1.44 5.93
CA GLU A 90 8.90 1.50 4.60
C GLU A 90 7.38 1.54 4.76
N VAL A 91 6.73 2.42 4.00
CA VAL A 91 5.29 2.54 3.94
C VAL A 91 4.87 2.21 2.52
N THR A 92 3.97 1.24 2.39
CA THR A 92 3.36 0.88 1.12
C THR A 92 1.95 1.44 1.08
N ALA A 93 1.63 2.12 -0.02
CA ALA A 93 0.31 2.62 -0.32
C ALA A 93 -0.21 1.95 -1.58
N GLU A 94 -1.30 1.21 -1.42
CA GLU A 94 -1.97 0.48 -2.49
C GLU A 94 -3.24 1.23 -2.84
N PHE A 95 -3.37 1.65 -4.10
CA PHE A 95 -4.49 2.44 -4.60
C PHE A 95 -5.40 1.58 -5.46
N ALA A 96 -6.69 1.87 -5.38
CA ALA A 96 -7.68 1.49 -6.38
C ALA A 96 -8.56 2.70 -6.68
N GLY A 97 -8.81 3.01 -7.95
CA GLY A 97 -9.59 4.18 -8.31
C GLY A 97 -9.84 4.30 -9.80
N ASP A 98 -10.72 5.24 -10.14
CA ASP A 98 -10.93 5.66 -11.51
C ASP A 98 -9.61 6.13 -12.15
N PRO A 99 -9.32 5.77 -13.42
CA PRO A 99 -8.06 6.13 -14.08
C PRO A 99 -7.78 7.63 -14.10
N ASP A 100 -8.80 8.47 -14.30
CA ASP A 100 -8.65 9.93 -14.31
C ASP A 100 -8.38 10.44 -12.89
N ALA A 101 -9.09 9.91 -11.88
CA ALA A 101 -8.87 10.26 -10.48
C ALA A 101 -7.46 9.87 -10.00
N LEU A 102 -6.98 8.67 -10.35
CA LEU A 102 -5.61 8.23 -10.04
C LEU A 102 -4.56 9.03 -10.82
N GLY A 103 -4.85 9.37 -12.08
CA GLY A 103 -4.02 10.21 -12.93
C GLY A 103 -3.74 11.59 -12.32
N ASP A 104 -4.72 12.17 -11.63
CA ASP A 104 -4.58 13.44 -10.92
C ASP A 104 -3.96 13.31 -9.51
N LEU A 105 -4.21 12.18 -8.83
CA LEU A 105 -3.78 11.93 -7.46
C LEU A 105 -2.31 11.53 -7.36
N LEU A 106 -1.90 10.50 -8.13
CA LEU A 106 -0.61 9.85 -7.97
C LEU A 106 0.57 10.77 -8.25
N PRO A 107 0.57 11.67 -9.25
CA PRO A 107 1.65 12.62 -9.45
C PRO A 107 1.86 13.54 -8.23
N LYS A 108 0.77 14.02 -7.61
CA LYS A 108 0.81 14.90 -6.44
C LYS A 108 1.31 14.15 -5.20
N TYR A 109 0.85 12.92 -5.00
CA TYR A 109 1.28 12.05 -3.91
C TYR A 109 2.77 11.71 -4.03
N ARG A 110 3.21 11.29 -5.23
CA ARG A 110 4.62 10.97 -5.55
C ARG A 110 5.55 12.16 -5.35
N GLN A 111 5.17 13.35 -5.84
CA GLN A 111 5.98 14.55 -5.70
C GLN A 111 6.24 14.92 -4.23
N LYS A 112 5.22 14.78 -3.36
CA LYS A 112 5.33 15.13 -1.94
C LYS A 112 6.18 14.13 -1.16
N ALA A 113 6.09 12.84 -1.52
CA ALA A 113 6.88 11.79 -0.90
C ALA A 113 8.38 11.87 -1.25
N MET A 114 8.73 12.26 -2.48
CA MET A 114 10.14 12.50 -2.87
C MET A 114 10.75 13.71 -2.15
N ARG A 115 9.96 14.78 -1.92
CA ARG A 115 10.47 15.99 -1.27
C ARG A 115 10.72 15.82 0.24
N ALA A 116 10.10 14.82 0.87
CA ALA A 116 10.32 14.50 2.27
C ALA A 116 11.53 13.59 2.51
N GLY A 117 12.08 12.99 1.45
CA GLY A 117 13.24 12.08 1.49
C GLY A 117 14.48 12.61 0.77
N GLY A 118 14.62 13.94 0.65
CA GLY A 118 15.83 14.62 0.16
C GLY A 118 16.63 15.23 1.29
#